data_AF-A0A0C5XKA2-F1
#
_entry.id   AF-A0A0C5XKA2-F1
#
_cell.length_a   1.000
_cell.length_b   1.000
_cell.length_c   1.000
_cell.angle_alpha   90.00
_cell.angle_beta   90.00
_cell.angle_gamma   90.00
#
_symmetry.space_group_name_H-M   'P 1'
#
loop_
_entity.id
_entity.type
_entity.pdbx_description
1 polymer ?
#
loop_
_entity_poly.entity_id
_entity_poly.type
_entity_poly.pdbx_seq_one_letter_code
_entity_poly.pdbx_strand_id
1 'polypeptide(L)' 'MDPSAHYKASVGAACIEVHHARVQVRDMQAGHVTVMEDLQCLCANCHRLTHRELAVGPQIVRGELVATTI' A
#
# COMPACT_ATOMS: atom_id res chain seq x y z
N MET A 1 10.70 -3.24 6.81
CA MET A 1 11.69 -2.30 7.42
C MET A 1 11.06 -0.92 7.46
N ASP A 2 11.31 -0.09 8.47
CA ASP A 2 10.95 1.35 8.45
C ASP A 2 12.15 2.17 7.97
N PRO A 3 12.11 2.75 6.75
CA PRO A 3 13.21 3.57 6.24
C PRO A 3 13.51 4.77 7.15
N SER A 4 12.51 5.36 7.79
CA SER A 4 12.69 6.52 8.67
C SER A 4 13.41 6.15 9.98
N ALA A 5 13.27 4.90 10.45
CA ALA A 5 13.96 4.39 11.62
C ALA A 5 15.38 3.88 11.31
N HIS A 6 15.68 3.56 10.05
CA HIS A 6 16.95 2.94 9.65
C HIS A 6 17.93 3.90 8.97
N TYR A 7 17.43 4.90 8.24
CA TYR A 7 18.25 5.89 7.55
C TYR A 7 18.16 7.26 8.23
N LYS A 8 19.06 8.19 7.86
CA LYS A 8 18.98 9.59 8.33
C LYS A 8 17.56 10.11 8.15
N ALA A 9 17.00 10.73 9.19
CA ALA A 9 15.58 11.09 9.25
C ALA A 9 15.07 11.84 8.01
N SER A 10 15.86 12.76 7.44
CA SER A 10 15.48 13.51 6.24
C SER A 10 15.40 12.64 4.97
N VAL A 11 16.26 11.63 4.83
CA VAL A 11 16.28 10.73 3.67
C VAL A 11 15.20 9.65 3.81
N GLY A 12 15.07 9.07 5.01
CA GLY A 12 14.05 8.07 5.30
C GLY A 12 12.62 8.61 5.21
N ALA A 13 12.39 9.85 5.68
CA ALA A 13 11.08 10.50 5.58
C ALA A 13 10.68 10.89 4.14
N ALA A 14 11.67 11.06 3.25
CA ALA A 14 11.44 11.34 1.83
C ALA A 14 11.29 10.07 0.98
N CYS A 15 11.35 8.88 1.60
CA CYS A 15 11.24 7.61 0.89
C CYS A 15 9.83 7.42 0.32
N ILE A 16 9.75 7.21 -1.00
CA ILE A 16 8.54 6.83 -1.72
C ILE A 16 8.71 5.38 -2.19
N GLU A 17 7.69 4.57 -1.91
CA GLU A 17 7.58 3.16 -2.22
C GLU A 17 6.49 2.98 -3.29
N VAL A 18 6.74 2.08 -4.24
CA VAL A 18 5.75 1.71 -5.25
C VAL A 18 4.90 0.57 -4.71
N HIS A 19 3.60 0.81 -4.60
CA HIS A 19 2.61 -0.15 -4.14
C HIS A 19 1.79 -0.67 -5.33
N HIS A 20 1.55 -1.98 -5.37
CA HIS A 20 0.61 -2.57 -6.30
C HIS A 20 -0.81 -2.50 -5.74
N ALA A 21 -1.55 -1.45 -6.12
CA ALA A 21 -2.88 -1.16 -5.59
C ALA A 21 -3.96 -2.05 -6.22
N ARG A 22 -3.89 -2.29 -7.54
CA ARG A 22 -4.95 -3.00 -8.28
C ARG A 22 -4.82 -4.51 -8.21
N VAL A 23 -3.62 -5.04 -8.40
CA VAL A 23 -3.31 -6.47 -8.36
C VAL A 23 -2.23 -6.69 -7.32
N GLN A 24 -2.60 -7.20 -6.15
CA GLN A 24 -1.65 -7.45 -5.07
C GLN A 24 -0.54 -8.39 -5.56
N VAL A 25 0.70 -8.15 -5.14
CA VAL A 25 1.87 -8.92 -5.61
C VAL A 25 1.68 -10.42 -5.42
N ARG A 26 1.06 -10.83 -4.31
CA ARG A 26 0.78 -12.25 -4.01
C ARG A 26 -0.19 -12.91 -5.00
N ASP A 27 -1.02 -12.11 -5.67
CA ASP A 27 -2.12 -12.54 -6.54
C ASP A 27 -1.76 -12.42 -8.04
N MET A 28 -0.54 -11.95 -8.35
CA MET A 28 -0.02 -11.88 -9.71
C MET A 28 0.12 -13.28 -10.33
N GLN A 29 -0.47 -13.45 -11.50
CA GLN A 29 -0.40 -14.71 -12.24
C GLN A 29 0.82 -14.75 -13.17
N ALA A 30 1.18 -15.94 -13.63
CA ALA A 30 2.23 -16.11 -14.63
C ALA A 30 1.92 -15.29 -15.89
N GLY A 31 2.90 -14.52 -16.37
CA GLY A 31 2.74 -13.63 -17.51
C GLY A 31 2.03 -12.30 -17.20
N HIS A 32 1.78 -11.96 -15.94
CA HIS A 32 1.26 -10.65 -15.56
C HIS A 32 2.22 -9.53 -16.03
N VAL A 33 1.67 -8.56 -16.75
CA VAL A 33 2.37 -7.35 -17.18
C VAL A 33 1.86 -6.19 -16.33
N THR A 34 2.76 -5.60 -15.55
CA THR A 34 2.46 -4.41 -14.74
C THR A 34 2.30 -3.19 -15.64
N VAL A 35 1.19 -2.48 -15.45
CA VAL A 35 0.94 -1.17 -16.07
C VAL A 35 0.91 -0.08 -15.02
N MET A 36 0.98 1.20 -15.44
CA MET A 36 1.01 2.32 -14.49
C MET A 36 -0.25 2.37 -13.62
N GLU A 37 -1.39 1.95 -14.15
CA GLU A 37 -2.67 1.88 -13.44
C GLU A 37 -2.71 0.78 -12.36
N ASP A 38 -1.74 -0.14 -12.33
CA ASP A 38 -1.57 -1.08 -11.22
C ASP A 38 -0.91 -0.46 -10.00
N LEU A 39 -0.21 0.67 -10.19
CA LEU A 39 0.77 1.19 -9.26
C LEU A 39 0.29 2.44 -8.55
N GLN A 40 0.73 2.60 -7.31
CA GLN A 40 0.53 3.80 -6.50
C GLN A 40 1.84 4.15 -5.79
N CYS A 41 2.22 5.42 -5.83
CA CYS A 41 3.37 5.93 -5.08
C CYS A 41 2.94 6.32 -3.66
N LEU A 42 3.49 5.67 -2.64
CA LEU A 42 3.16 5.92 -1.24
C LEU A 42 4.42 6.19 -0.44
N CYS A 43 4.38 7.05 0.57
CA CYS A 43 5.47 7.08 1.54
C CYS A 43 5.46 5.80 2.40
N ALA A 44 6.58 5.49 3.05
CA ALA A 44 6.72 4.27 3.85
C ALA A 44 5.66 4.12 4.97
N ASN A 45 5.16 5.24 5.50
CA ASN A 45 4.09 5.25 6.51
C ASN A 45 2.73 4.93 5.89
N CYS A 46 2.39 5.57 4.76
CA CYS A 46 1.14 5.30 4.05
C CYS A 46 1.10 3.86 3.55
N HIS A 47 2.20 3.33 3.00
CA HIS A 47 2.25 1.95 2.51
C HIS A 47 1.96 0.93 3.62
N ARG A 48 2.46 1.17 4.83
CA ARG A 48 2.14 0.34 6.01
C ARG A 48 0.67 0.42 6.41
N LEU A 49 0.10 1.62 6.40
CA LEU A 49 -1.31 1.81 6.71
C LEU A 49 -2.19 1.05 5.72
N THR A 50 -1.92 1.19 4.42
CA THR A 50 -2.60 0.45 3.35
C THR A 50 -2.55 -1.05 3.59
N HIS A 51 -1.38 -1.62 3.87
CA HIS A 51 -1.26 -3.05 4.18
C HIS A 51 -2.04 -3.48 5.42
N ARG A 52 -2.10 -2.63 6.45
CA ARG A 52 -2.91 -2.90 7.65
C ARG A 52 -4.39 -2.95 7.32
N GLU A 53 -4.88 -2.02 6.51
CA GLU A 53 -6.29 -1.99 6.10
C GLU A 53 -6.65 -3.18 5.21
N LEU A 54 -5.79 -3.55 4.26
CA LEU A 54 -5.95 -4.75 3.43
C LEU A 54 -5.99 -6.04 4.26
N ALA A 55 -5.22 -6.12 5.35
CA ALA A 55 -5.19 -7.28 6.24
C ALA A 55 -6.47 -7.42 7.09
N VAL A 56 -7.11 -6.30 7.43
CA VAL A 56 -8.35 -6.30 8.25
C VAL A 56 -9.60 -6.54 7.39
N GLY A 57 -9.51 -6.28 6.08
CA GLY A 57 -10.63 -6.44 5.15
C GLY A 57 -11.67 -5.31 5.27
N PRO A 58 -12.76 -5.39 4.49
CA PRO A 58 -13.79 -4.35 4.47
C PRO A 58 -14.40 -4.13 5.85
N GLN A 59 -14.52 -2.87 6.28
CA GLN A 59 -15.15 -2.54 7.54
C GLN A 59 -16.63 -2.18 7.33
N ILE A 60 -17.51 -2.82 8.10
CA ILE A 60 -18.90 -2.35 8.24
C ILE A 60 -18.90 -1.23 9.27
N VAL A 61 -19.13 0.01 8.84
CA VAL A 61 -19.30 1.16 9.75
C VAL A 61 -20.74 1.62 9.63
N ARG A 62 -21.49 1.61 10.75
CA ARG A 62 -22.91 2.01 10.80
C ARG A 62 -23.83 1.27 9.82
N GLY A 63 -23.52 0.02 9.50
CA GLY A 63 -24.35 -0.83 8.63
C GLY A 63 -24.09 -0.67 7.13
N GLU A 64 -23.13 0.17 6.74
CA GLU A 64 -22.67 0.27 5.35
C GLU A 64 -21.28 -0.36 5.18
N LEU A 65 -21.08 -1.03 4.04
CA LEU A 65 -19.77 -1.52 3.63
C LEU A 65 -18.93 -0.32 3.22
N VAL A 66 -18.01 0.09 4.08
CA VAL A 66 -17.03 1.10 3.71
C VAL A 66 -15.94 0.36 2.96
N ALA A 67 -15.93 0.51 1.63
CA ALA A 67 -14.75 0.19 0.84
C ALA A 67 -13.60 1.02 1.41
N THR A 68 -12.50 0.35 1.78
CA THR A 68 -11.25 1.01 2.21
C THR A 68 -10.83 1.98 1.10
N THR A 69 -11.18 3.26 1.27
CA THR A 69 -10.90 4.31 0.29
C THR A 69 -9.70 5.06 0.82
N ILE A 70 -8.56 4.89 0.16
CA ILE A 70 -7.39 5.79 0.29
C ILE A 70 -7.41 6.71 -0.92
#